data_AF-A0A2A5CXK1-F1
#
_entry.id   AF-A0A2A5CXK1-F1
#
_cell.length_a   1.000
_cell.length_b   1.000
_cell.length_c   1.000
_cell.angle_alpha   90.00
_cell.angle_beta   90.00
_cell.angle_gamma   90.00
#
_symmetry.space_group_name_H-M   'P 1'
#
loop_
_entity.id
_entity.type
_entity.pdbx_description
1 polymer ?
#
loop_
_entity_poly.entity_id
_entity_poly.type
_entity_poly.pdbx_seq_one_letter_code
_entity_poly.pdbx_strand_id
1 'polypeptide(L)'
;MLLIYKGCRPVSFATRNPELLITMGDSLLLAHPDDTDLRTAIIDARLALAKSKNSLDEYKKILEIDPKNSTARYHIYMAKGETDHKKEHKNGQWDAIQSFAKAAATIDTMGAPYYWTGRAYEKKDEMDFELPLESYDKALSLYLSSEMRAKVKLAQDSLLQRKKTYEDFWK
;
A
#
# COMPACT_ATOMS: atom_id res chain seq x y z
N MET A 1 16.35 2.57 49.82
CA MET A 1 16.18 1.48 48.84
C MET A 1 14.81 1.67 48.18
N LEU A 2 14.77 2.39 47.06
CA LEU A 2 13.53 2.64 46.30
C LEU A 2 13.24 1.41 45.44
N LEU A 3 12.20 0.66 45.81
CA LEU A 3 11.69 -0.44 45.02
C LEU A 3 10.97 0.13 43.79
N ILE A 4 11.62 0.03 42.63
CA ILE A 4 11.01 0.36 41.34
C ILE A 4 9.99 -0.74 41.04
N TYR A 5 8.72 -0.46 41.28
CA TYR A 5 7.62 -1.29 40.82
C TYR A 5 7.65 -1.25 39.29
N LYS A 6 8.16 -2.31 38.66
CA LYS A 6 7.94 -2.55 37.23
C LYS A 6 6.43 -2.74 37.05
N GLY A 7 5.74 -1.66 36.69
CA GLY A 7 4.35 -1.71 36.27
C GLY A 7 4.22 -2.68 35.11
N CYS A 8 3.69 -3.86 35.38
CA CYS A 8 3.23 -4.77 34.36
C CYS A 8 2.08 -4.04 33.66
N ARG A 9 2.32 -3.51 32.45
CA ARG A 9 1.22 -2.98 31.63
C ARG A 9 0.25 -4.15 31.43
N PRO A 10 -1.01 -4.05 31.87
CA PRO A 10 -1.96 -5.11 31.58
C PRO A 10 -2.01 -5.28 30.07
N VAL A 11 -1.69 -6.49 29.61
CA VAL A 11 -1.90 -6.89 28.22
C VAL A 11 -3.37 -6.57 27.92
N SER A 12 -3.57 -5.55 27.07
CA SER A 12 -4.90 -5.00 26.82
C SER A 12 -5.83 -6.10 26.33
N PHE A 13 -7.12 -5.99 26.61
CA PHE A 13 -8.13 -6.95 26.13
C PHE A 13 -7.98 -7.24 24.63
N ALA A 14 -7.57 -6.23 23.86
CA ALA A 14 -7.27 -6.32 22.43
C ALA A 14 -6.19 -7.34 22.04
N THR A 15 -5.23 -7.62 22.91
CA THR A 15 -4.17 -8.62 22.63
C THR A 15 -4.65 -10.05 22.86
N ARG A 16 -5.73 -10.26 23.61
CA ARG A 16 -6.21 -11.59 24.03
C ARG A 16 -7.17 -12.24 23.03
N ASN A 17 -7.97 -11.45 22.31
CA ASN A 17 -8.86 -11.97 21.27
C ASN A 17 -9.16 -10.89 20.21
N PRO A 18 -8.31 -10.76 19.17
CA PRO A 18 -8.48 -9.75 18.13
C PRO A 18 -9.78 -9.93 17.33
N GLU A 19 -10.26 -11.16 17.14
CA GLU A 19 -11.53 -11.40 16.43
C GLU A 19 -12.73 -10.89 17.22
N LEU A 20 -12.76 -11.12 18.53
CA LEU A 20 -13.82 -10.59 19.40
C LEU A 20 -13.77 -9.05 19.45
N LEU A 21 -12.58 -8.46 19.52
CA LEU A 21 -12.40 -7.01 19.49
C LEU A 21 -12.96 -6.40 18.21
N ILE A 22 -12.69 -7.02 17.05
CA ILE A 22 -13.21 -6.58 15.76
C ILE A 22 -14.74 -6.76 15.70
N THR A 23 -15.25 -7.89 16.19
CA THR A 23 -16.68 -8.22 16.16
C THR A 23 -17.51 -7.26 17.02
N MET A 24 -17.00 -6.87 18.18
CA MET A 24 -17.66 -5.94 19.10
C MET A 24 -17.28 -4.48 18.85
N GLY A 25 -16.40 -4.21 17.87
CA GLY A 25 -15.73 -2.92 17.71
C GLY A 25 -16.68 -1.73 17.62
N ASP A 26 -17.75 -1.85 16.85
CA ASP A 26 -18.70 -0.74 16.65
C ASP A 26 -19.45 -0.41 17.96
N SER A 27 -19.93 -1.43 18.67
CA SER A 27 -20.57 -1.27 19.99
C SER A 27 -19.61 -0.68 21.02
N LEU A 28 -18.35 -1.11 21.00
CA LEU A 28 -17.30 -0.62 21.91
C LEU A 28 -16.95 0.84 21.63
N LEU A 29 -16.85 1.25 20.36
CA LEU A 29 -16.64 2.64 19.95
C LEU A 29 -17.82 3.55 20.32
N LEU A 30 -19.05 3.03 20.25
CA LEU A 30 -20.25 3.76 20.67
C LEU A 30 -20.32 3.94 22.20
N ALA A 31 -19.95 2.91 22.96
CA ALA A 31 -19.95 2.96 24.42
C ALA A 31 -18.82 3.83 24.99
N HIS A 32 -17.69 3.91 24.29
CA HIS A 32 -16.48 4.61 24.74
C HIS A 32 -15.92 5.53 23.63
N PRO A 33 -16.65 6.57 23.21
CA PRO A 33 -16.29 7.39 22.05
C PRO A 33 -14.96 8.15 22.22
N ASP A 34 -14.62 8.50 23.46
CA ASP A 34 -13.40 9.25 23.81
C ASP A 34 -12.21 8.35 24.18
N ASP A 35 -12.39 7.02 24.17
CA ASP A 35 -11.31 6.07 24.46
C ASP A 35 -10.42 5.89 23.22
N THR A 36 -9.37 6.72 23.16
CA THR A 36 -8.40 6.71 22.06
C THR A 36 -7.59 5.42 22.01
N ASP A 37 -7.35 4.77 23.15
CA ASP A 37 -6.57 3.54 23.23
C ASP A 37 -7.38 2.36 22.67
N LEU A 38 -8.66 2.28 23.03
CA LEU A 38 -9.60 1.31 22.47
C LEU A 38 -9.76 1.50 20.96
N ARG A 39 -9.94 2.74 20.50
CA ARG A 39 -10.03 3.07 19.08
C ARG A 39 -8.79 2.61 18.32
N THR A 40 -7.61 2.92 18.86
CA THR A 40 -6.31 2.50 18.28
C THR A 40 -6.21 0.99 18.21
N ALA A 41 -6.57 0.30 19.29
CA ALA A 41 -6.53 -1.16 19.35
C ALA A 41 -7.47 -1.84 18.34
N ILE A 42 -8.67 -1.28 18.11
CA ILE A 42 -9.60 -1.77 17.09
C ILE A 42 -9.01 -1.56 15.69
N ILE A 43 -8.43 -0.38 15.41
CA ILE A 43 -7.77 -0.09 14.12
C ILE A 43 -6.62 -1.07 13.88
N ASP A 44 -5.75 -1.29 14.87
CA ASP A 44 -4.60 -2.20 14.77
C ASP A 44 -5.04 -3.64 14.50
N ALA A 45 -6.09 -4.11 15.20
CA ALA A 45 -6.65 -5.43 14.97
C ALA A 45 -7.24 -5.56 13.55
N ARG A 46 -7.98 -4.55 13.07
CA ARG A 46 -8.50 -4.51 11.69
C ARG A 46 -7.38 -4.45 10.66
N LEU A 47 -6.29 -3.71 10.91
CA LEU A 47 -5.13 -3.65 10.01
C LEU A 47 -4.46 -5.01 9.89
N ALA A 48 -4.27 -5.72 11.02
CA ALA A 48 -3.73 -7.07 11.04
C ALA A 48 -4.63 -8.06 10.29
N LEU A 49 -5.96 -7.94 10.45
CA LEU A 49 -6.93 -8.76 9.72
C LEU A 49 -6.94 -8.45 8.22
N ALA A 50 -6.93 -7.17 7.84
CA ALA A 50 -6.88 -6.73 6.45
C ALA A 50 -5.65 -7.28 5.74
N LYS A 51 -4.48 -7.20 6.39
CA LYS A 51 -3.23 -7.74 5.87
C LYS A 51 -3.25 -9.26 5.74
N SER A 52 -3.73 -9.99 6.76
CA SER A 52 -3.72 -11.46 6.75
C SER A 52 -4.70 -12.07 5.75
N LYS A 53 -5.87 -11.45 5.58
CA LYS A 53 -6.91 -11.89 4.63
C LYS A 53 -6.84 -11.21 3.27
N ASN A 54 -5.91 -10.28 3.07
CA ASN A 54 -5.87 -9.38 1.91
C ASN A 54 -7.24 -8.70 1.66
N SER A 55 -7.90 -8.22 2.73
CA SER A 55 -9.28 -7.73 2.69
C SER A 55 -9.33 -6.21 2.53
N LEU A 56 -9.81 -5.75 1.37
CA LEU A 56 -10.11 -4.33 1.14
C LEU A 56 -11.26 -3.81 1.99
N ASP A 57 -12.21 -4.66 2.36
CA ASP A 57 -13.36 -4.22 3.15
C ASP A 57 -12.95 -3.88 4.58
N GLU A 58 -11.95 -4.56 5.14
CA GLU A 58 -11.40 -4.19 6.45
C GLU A 58 -10.64 -2.84 6.38
N TYR A 59 -9.92 -2.55 5.30
CA TYR A 59 -9.35 -1.22 5.10
C TYR A 59 -10.42 -0.12 4.98
N LYS A 60 -11.56 -0.41 4.33
CA LYS A 60 -12.68 0.56 4.25
C LYS A 60 -13.28 0.83 5.63
N LYS A 61 -13.51 -0.22 6.44
CA LYS A 61 -13.98 -0.07 7.83
C LYS A 61 -13.02 0.73 8.70
N ILE A 62 -11.71 0.60 8.48
CA ILE A 62 -10.73 1.46 9.16
C ILE A 62 -10.96 2.94 8.80
N LEU A 63 -11.27 3.26 7.54
CA LEU A 63 -11.55 4.64 7.13
C LEU A 63 -12.88 5.21 7.65
N GLU A 64 -13.82 4.36 8.05
CA GLU A 64 -15.03 4.79 8.76
C GLU A 64 -14.70 5.25 10.20
N ILE A 65 -13.67 4.67 10.81
CA ILE A 65 -13.21 4.99 12.18
C ILE A 65 -12.16 6.12 12.18
N ASP A 66 -11.21 6.06 11.25
CA ASP A 66 -10.14 7.02 11.03
C ASP A 66 -9.99 7.31 9.51
N PRO A 67 -10.70 8.33 9.00
CA PRO A 67 -10.65 8.69 7.58
C PRO A 67 -9.27 9.09 7.05
N LYS A 68 -8.32 9.41 7.94
CA LYS A 68 -6.97 9.83 7.57
C LYS A 68 -5.93 8.71 7.73
N ASN A 69 -6.34 7.50 8.08
CA ASN A 69 -5.44 6.38 8.27
C ASN A 69 -4.60 6.11 7.02
N SER A 70 -3.29 6.35 7.12
CA SER A 70 -2.37 6.28 5.97
C SER A 70 -2.27 4.86 5.42
N THR A 71 -2.17 3.86 6.28
CA THR A 71 -2.06 2.45 5.87
C THR A 71 -3.28 1.99 5.09
N ALA A 72 -4.49 2.26 5.60
CA ALA A 72 -5.72 1.88 4.90
C ALA A 72 -5.88 2.62 3.55
N ARG A 73 -5.63 3.93 3.52
CA ARG A 73 -5.66 4.72 2.28
C ARG A 73 -4.65 4.21 1.25
N TYR A 74 -3.43 3.93 1.68
CA TYR A 74 -2.37 3.38 0.82
C TYR A 74 -2.84 2.08 0.15
N HIS A 75 -3.32 1.11 0.93
CA HIS A 75 -3.75 -0.18 0.38
C HIS A 75 -4.97 -0.08 -0.55
N ILE A 76 -5.92 0.81 -0.25
CA ILE A 76 -7.06 1.08 -1.13
C ILE A 76 -6.61 1.70 -2.46
N TYR A 77 -5.71 2.69 -2.42
CA TYR A 77 -5.20 3.31 -3.63
C TYR A 77 -4.37 2.34 -4.47
N MET A 78 -3.54 1.50 -3.84
CA MET A 78 -2.80 0.44 -4.51
C MET A 78 -3.74 -0.51 -5.25
N ALA A 79 -4.77 -1.03 -4.57
CA ALA A 79 -5.68 -1.99 -5.19
C ALA A 79 -6.55 -1.36 -6.29
N LYS A 80 -6.97 -0.11 -6.11
CA LYS A 80 -7.66 0.64 -7.17
C LYS A 80 -6.75 0.78 -8.40
N GLY A 81 -5.50 1.19 -8.21
CA GLY A 81 -4.54 1.31 -9.30
C GLY A 81 -4.30 -0.02 -10.03
N GLU A 82 -4.14 -1.12 -9.29
CA GLU A 82 -4.01 -2.45 -9.88
C GLU A 82 -5.26 -2.89 -10.66
N THR A 83 -6.45 -2.51 -10.19
CA THR A 83 -7.72 -2.79 -10.86
C THR A 83 -7.85 -2.00 -12.16
N ASP A 84 -7.50 -0.71 -12.13
CA ASP A 84 -7.50 0.15 -13.30
C ASP A 84 -6.42 -0.27 -14.32
N HIS A 85 -5.25 -0.71 -13.85
CA HIS A 85 -4.15 -1.21 -14.69
C HIS A 85 -4.53 -2.46 -15.50
N LYS A 86 -5.42 -3.32 -14.96
CA LYS A 86 -5.91 -4.51 -15.66
C LYS A 86 -6.74 -4.15 -16.90
N LYS A 87 -7.38 -2.98 -16.94
CA LYS A 87 -8.15 -2.52 -18.11
C LYS A 87 -7.26 -2.38 -19.34
N GLU A 88 -7.77 -2.75 -20.51
CA GLU A 88 -6.99 -2.78 -21.76
C GLU A 88 -6.86 -1.40 -22.43
N HIS A 89 -7.76 -0.47 -22.12
CA HIS A 89 -7.76 0.85 -22.77
C HIS A 89 -6.87 1.87 -22.06
N LYS A 90 -6.33 2.84 -22.82
CA LYS A 90 -5.41 3.89 -22.34
C LYS A 90 -5.94 4.69 -21.14
N ASN A 91 -7.24 4.96 -21.07
CA ASN A 91 -7.84 5.67 -19.92
C ASN A 91 -7.67 4.90 -18.61
N GLY A 92 -7.68 3.56 -18.64
CA GLY A 92 -7.45 2.75 -17.45
C GLY A 92 -6.02 2.88 -16.93
N GLN A 93 -5.05 3.14 -17.81
CA GLN A 93 -3.67 3.37 -17.41
C GLN A 93 -3.49 4.74 -16.74
N TRP A 94 -4.20 5.77 -17.22
CA TRP A 94 -4.23 7.07 -16.55
C TRP A 94 -4.85 6.97 -15.15
N ASP A 95 -5.99 6.28 -15.01
CA ASP A 95 -6.63 6.05 -13.71
C ASP A 95 -5.71 5.26 -12.74
N ALA A 96 -4.98 4.29 -13.29
CA ALA A 96 -3.99 3.51 -12.54
C ALA A 96 -2.85 4.39 -12.02
N ILE A 97 -2.22 5.18 -12.90
CA ILE A 97 -1.13 6.11 -12.56
C ILE A 97 -1.60 7.09 -11.47
N GLN A 98 -2.79 7.67 -11.61
CA GLN A 98 -3.33 8.58 -10.59
C GLN A 98 -3.53 7.89 -9.24
N SER A 99 -3.99 6.64 -9.23
CA SER A 99 -4.19 5.87 -8.00
C SER A 99 -2.85 5.52 -7.34
N PHE A 100 -1.85 5.10 -8.12
CA PHE A 100 -0.51 4.84 -7.59
C PHE A 100 0.18 6.11 -7.07
N ALA A 101 -0.01 7.25 -7.73
CA ALA A 101 0.48 8.54 -7.24
C ALA A 101 -0.15 8.91 -5.88
N LYS A 102 -1.45 8.65 -5.69
CA LYS A 102 -2.11 8.84 -4.39
C LYS A 102 -1.57 7.88 -3.32
N ALA A 103 -1.26 6.64 -3.67
CA ALA A 103 -0.62 5.70 -2.76
C ALA A 103 0.77 6.20 -2.33
N ALA A 104 1.61 6.61 -3.28
CA ALA A 104 2.93 7.19 -3.01
C ALA A 104 2.87 8.45 -2.16
N ALA A 105 1.89 9.33 -2.38
CA ALA A 105 1.68 10.52 -1.55
C ALA A 105 1.17 10.20 -0.13
N THR A 106 0.59 9.01 0.08
CA THR A 106 0.09 8.59 1.40
C THR A 106 1.20 7.96 2.25
N ILE A 107 2.10 7.19 1.63
CA ILE A 107 3.30 6.63 2.27
C ILE A 107 4.47 6.75 1.27
N ASP A 108 5.29 7.78 1.45
CA ASP A 108 6.35 8.20 0.52
C ASP A 108 7.61 7.32 0.55
N THR A 109 7.73 6.46 1.56
CA THR A 109 8.83 5.52 1.71
C THR A 109 8.65 4.23 0.91
N MET A 110 7.46 3.99 0.34
CA MET A 110 7.13 2.74 -0.36
C MET A 110 7.47 2.82 -1.85
N GLY A 111 8.29 1.89 -2.34
CA GLY A 111 8.67 1.82 -3.76
C GLY A 111 7.63 1.13 -4.65
N ALA A 112 6.75 0.31 -4.08
CA ALA A 112 5.78 -0.48 -4.86
C ALA A 112 4.83 0.35 -5.75
N PRO A 113 4.31 1.52 -5.32
CA PRO A 113 3.50 2.38 -6.20
C PRO A 113 4.26 2.82 -7.46
N TYR A 114 5.55 3.11 -7.34
CA TYR A 114 6.38 3.55 -8.46
C TYR A 114 6.66 2.42 -9.46
N TYR A 115 6.85 1.18 -8.98
CA TYR A 115 6.92 0.01 -9.87
C TYR A 115 5.66 -0.10 -10.72
N TRP A 116 4.49 -0.03 -10.09
CA TRP A 116 3.23 -0.14 -10.82
C TRP A 116 2.94 1.07 -11.72
N THR A 117 3.43 2.25 -11.35
CA THR A 117 3.41 3.44 -12.21
C THR A 117 4.22 3.21 -13.49
N GLY A 118 5.43 2.65 -13.39
CA GLY A 118 6.23 2.29 -14.57
C GLY A 118 5.51 1.27 -15.47
N ARG A 119 4.92 0.23 -14.88
CA ARG A 119 4.11 -0.76 -15.62
C ARG A 119 2.92 -0.13 -16.33
N ALA A 120 2.26 0.85 -15.71
CA ALA A 120 1.15 1.57 -16.31
C ALA A 120 1.62 2.50 -17.45
N TYR A 121 2.79 3.13 -17.32
CA TYR A 121 3.40 3.89 -18.42
C TYR A 121 3.71 3.00 -19.63
N GLU A 122 4.37 1.85 -19.42
CA GLU A 122 4.66 0.90 -20.51
C GLU A 122 3.38 0.43 -21.22
N LYS A 123 2.31 0.16 -20.47
CA LYS A 123 1.03 -0.28 -21.06
C LYS A 123 0.28 0.86 -21.75
N LYS A 124 0.46 2.11 -21.29
CA LYS A 124 -0.12 3.30 -21.95
C LYS A 124 0.53 3.54 -23.31
N ASP A 125 1.85 3.39 -23.37
CA ASP A 125 2.67 3.66 -24.53
C ASP A 125 3.94 2.79 -24.50
N GLU A 126 4.00 1.79 -25.37
CA GLU A 126 5.12 0.84 -25.44
C GLU A 126 6.42 1.49 -25.95
N MET A 127 6.34 2.69 -26.52
CA MET A 127 7.49 3.45 -27.02
C MET A 127 8.03 4.45 -26.00
N ASP A 128 7.33 4.64 -24.88
CA ASP A 128 7.75 5.48 -23.78
C ASP A 128 8.76 4.71 -22.92
N PHE A 129 10.04 4.94 -23.16
CA PHE A 129 11.12 4.32 -22.38
C PHE A 129 11.53 5.17 -21.17
N GLU A 130 11.27 6.49 -21.19
CA GLU A 130 11.79 7.41 -20.19
C GLU A 130 10.99 7.34 -18.89
N LEU A 131 9.66 7.56 -18.98
CA LEU A 131 8.81 7.62 -17.78
C LEU A 131 8.78 6.30 -16.99
N PRO A 132 8.73 5.10 -17.62
CA PRO A 132 8.82 3.88 -16.85
C PRO A 132 10.19 3.65 -16.22
N LEU A 133 11.30 3.97 -16.90
CA LEU A 133 12.64 3.83 -16.32
C LEU A 133 12.82 4.73 -15.09
N GLU A 134 12.41 6.00 -15.18
CA GLU A 134 12.41 6.91 -14.03
C GLU A 134 11.58 6.36 -12.86
N SER A 135 10.41 5.78 -13.19
CA SER A 135 9.54 5.16 -12.18
C SER A 135 10.21 3.94 -11.52
N TYR A 136 10.93 3.11 -12.28
CA TYR A 136 11.66 1.97 -11.74
C TYR A 136 12.86 2.38 -10.89
N ASP A 137 13.62 3.39 -11.31
CA ASP A 137 14.71 3.96 -10.51
C ASP A 137 14.18 4.51 -9.18
N LYS A 138 13.06 5.26 -9.24
CA LYS A 138 12.41 5.77 -8.03
C LYS A 138 11.94 4.63 -7.14
N ALA A 139 11.35 3.57 -7.69
CA ALA A 139 10.95 2.39 -6.92
C ALA A 139 12.14 1.73 -6.21
N LEU A 140 13.27 1.56 -6.90
CA LEU A 140 14.49 0.93 -6.37
C LEU A 140 15.17 1.76 -5.28
N SER A 141 15.00 3.09 -5.31
CA SER A 141 15.49 4.03 -4.28
C SER A 141 14.71 3.96 -2.96
N LEU A 142 13.54 3.32 -2.95
CA LEU A 142 12.61 3.26 -1.82
C LEU A 142 12.52 1.85 -1.23
N TYR A 143 11.69 1.70 -0.18
CA TYR A 143 11.47 0.41 0.45
C TYR A 143 10.70 -0.54 -0.48
N LEU A 144 11.26 -1.73 -0.66
CA LEU A 144 10.71 -2.85 -1.40
C LEU A 144 11.03 -4.14 -0.66
N SER A 145 10.11 -5.11 -0.66
CA SER A 145 10.46 -6.48 -0.30
C SER A 145 11.50 -7.04 -1.27
N SER A 146 12.21 -8.09 -0.87
CA SER A 146 13.18 -8.77 -1.75
C SER A 146 12.54 -9.22 -3.07
N GLU A 147 11.34 -9.81 -3.00
CA GLU A 147 10.55 -10.22 -4.15
C GLU A 147 10.18 -9.03 -5.06
N MET A 148 9.66 -7.94 -4.48
CA MET A 148 9.30 -6.77 -5.27
C MET A 148 10.52 -6.13 -5.91
N ARG A 149 11.65 -6.03 -5.19
CA ARG A 149 12.90 -5.52 -5.74
C ARG A 149 13.37 -6.34 -6.94
N ALA A 150 13.25 -7.67 -6.88
CA ALA A 150 13.55 -8.54 -8.02
C ALA A 150 12.62 -8.25 -9.21
N LYS A 151 11.30 -8.10 -8.98
CA LYS A 151 10.34 -7.73 -10.03
C LYS A 151 10.68 -6.38 -10.69
N VAL A 152 11.05 -5.37 -9.90
CA VAL A 152 11.42 -4.05 -10.45
C VAL A 152 12.66 -4.16 -11.33
N LYS A 153 13.71 -4.84 -10.87
CA LYS A 153 14.93 -5.03 -11.65
C LYS A 153 14.67 -5.77 -12.96
N LEU A 154 13.89 -6.85 -12.91
CA LEU A 154 13.53 -7.61 -14.12
C LEU A 154 12.77 -6.73 -15.14
N ALA A 155 11.83 -5.91 -14.68
CA ALA A 155 11.10 -5.00 -15.56
C ALA A 155 12.01 -3.91 -16.14
N GLN A 156 12.88 -3.33 -15.32
CA GLN A 156 13.86 -2.33 -15.74
C GLN A 156 14.84 -2.89 -16.78
N ASP A 157 15.43 -4.05 -16.51
CA ASP A 157 16.39 -4.71 -17.41
C ASP A 157 15.73 -5.06 -18.75
N SER A 158 14.50 -5.58 -18.71
CA SER A 158 13.72 -5.86 -19.91
C SER A 158 13.46 -4.60 -20.74
N LEU A 159 13.13 -3.48 -20.08
CA LEU A 159 12.85 -2.22 -20.77
C LEU A 159 14.12 -1.61 -21.37
N LEU A 160 15.25 -1.66 -20.65
CA LEU A 160 16.56 -1.23 -21.15
C LEU A 160 16.98 -2.03 -22.39
N GLN A 161 16.78 -3.35 -22.36
CA GLN A 161 17.08 -4.20 -23.52
C GLN A 161 16.19 -3.84 -24.72
N ARG A 162 14.89 -3.60 -24.49
CA ARG A 162 13.95 -3.20 -25.54
C ARG A 162 14.30 -1.84 -26.12
N LYS A 163 14.67 -0.86 -25.28
CA LYS A 163 15.17 0.45 -25.68
C LYS A 163 16.41 0.33 -26.57
N LYS A 164 17.39 -0.46 -26.16
CA LYS A 164 18.62 -0.70 -26.94
C LYS A 164 18.29 -1.30 -28.32
N THR A 165 17.43 -2.32 -28.38
CA THR A 165 17.01 -2.93 -29.65
C THR A 165 16.32 -1.91 -30.56
N TYR A 166 15.47 -1.03 -30.00
CA TYR A 166 14.83 0.03 -30.76
C TYR A 166 15.86 1.03 -31.31
N GLU A 167 16.77 1.53 -30.47
CA GLU A 167 17.82 2.46 -30.89
C GLU A 167 18.74 1.85 -31.95
N ASP A 168 19.10 0.58 -31.83
CA ASP A 168 19.94 -0.12 -32.80
C ASP A 168 19.23 -0.34 -34.15
N PHE A 169 17.91 -0.46 -34.17
CA PHE A 169 17.13 -0.56 -35.43
C PHE A 169 17.09 0.76 -36.22
N TRP A 170 17.17 1.90 -35.55
CA TRP A 170 17.10 3.23 -36.18
C TRP A 170 18.47 3.89 -36.39
N LYS A 171 19.57 3.17 -36.16
CA LYS A 171 20.94 3.57 -36.55
C LYS A 171 21.20 3.21 -38.01
#